data_AF-A0A2D6T835-F1
#
_entry.id   AF-A0A2D6T835-F1
#
_cell.length_a   1.000
_cell.length_b   1.000
_cell.length_c   1.000
_cell.angle_alpha   90.00
_cell.angle_beta   90.00
_cell.angle_gamma   90.00
#
_symmetry.space_group_name_H-M   'P 1'
#
loop_
_entity.id
_entity.type
_entity.pdbx_description
1 polymer ?
#
loop_
_entity_poly.entity_id
_entity_poly.type
_entity_poly.pdbx_seq_one_letter_code
_entity_poly.pdbx_strand_id
1 'polypeptide(L)'
;MKVLFRLVFGVLAAGLIASWSATAKTAIVPLPQLGNGPVELRLAHAVNPRLTSLDPDELATLLAETRQVVRDHFNIELRFSEPVDISVERLLAAIPAEVLKARSGLIYDFKGKTGDRSRLVWSHLRQLTRVIPDLAEAIAYARPHLVTAVAEPTYKAFAEALVSTHLHRLDHWRDLRTQAGGRVMDSSHANEWIVWDLLGYSAMPYDVIVTNQLVASAEYDDAAINSSLRGGVTAGGTSYNKTGRHKTYSFLSTFPFTQYQAIPKGMSDIRNRAQAVRLAGRYLAHEIGHMLLLLGHPFGNPACVMRPEPLFAYAAWEQDLDQSKCQIGSNKAMTPGAAVINYKPDW
;
A
#
# COMPACT_ATOMS: atom_id res chain seq x y z
N MET A 1 5.95 52.44 61.48
CA MET A 1 4.90 53.46 61.24
C MET A 1 4.86 53.84 59.75
N LYS A 2 4.15 53.05 58.93
CA LYS A 2 3.40 53.44 57.71
C LYS A 2 2.72 52.18 57.17
N VAL A 3 1.43 52.34 56.92
CA VAL A 3 0.36 51.34 56.74
C VAL A 3 0.13 51.05 55.25
N LEU A 4 -0.26 49.80 54.91
CA LEU A 4 -1.35 49.38 53.98
C LEU A 4 -1.19 47.85 53.74
N PHE A 5 -2.00 46.91 54.23
CA PHE A 5 -3.43 46.59 53.97
C PHE A 5 -3.83 46.49 52.48
N ARG A 6 -4.01 45.25 51.97
CA ARG A 6 -5.33 44.70 51.52
C ARG A 6 -5.25 43.33 50.81
N LEU A 7 -6.20 42.46 51.22
CA LEU A 7 -6.93 41.36 50.55
C LEU A 7 -6.18 40.12 50.02
N VAL A 8 -6.47 38.86 50.39
CA VAL A 8 -7.72 38.04 50.54
C VAL A 8 -8.00 37.18 49.29
N PHE A 9 -7.96 35.85 49.54
CA PHE A 9 -8.57 34.70 48.85
C PHE A 9 -7.98 34.15 47.54
N GLY A 10 -7.80 32.81 47.54
CA GLY A 10 -7.56 32.03 46.32
C GLY A 10 -7.05 30.61 46.53
N VAL A 11 -7.64 29.82 47.44
CA VAL A 11 -7.53 28.35 47.39
C VAL A 11 -8.38 27.87 46.23
N LEU A 12 -7.78 27.28 45.18
CA LEU A 12 -8.47 26.33 44.29
C LEU A 12 -7.49 25.58 43.38
N ALA A 13 -7.44 24.27 43.62
CA ALA A 13 -7.15 23.21 42.66
C ALA A 13 -5.85 23.31 41.83
N ALA A 14 -4.73 22.96 42.47
CA ALA A 14 -3.65 22.25 41.78
C ALA A 14 -4.14 20.81 41.47
N GLY A 15 -5.14 20.71 40.60
CA GLY A 15 -5.56 19.46 40.00
C GLY A 15 -4.46 18.99 39.06
N LEU A 16 -3.78 17.93 39.47
CA LEU A 16 -2.88 17.11 38.68
C LEU A 16 -3.32 17.05 37.21
N ILE A 17 -2.67 17.83 36.35
CA ILE A 17 -2.55 17.51 34.93
C ILE A 17 -1.51 16.40 34.85
N ALA A 18 -1.91 15.21 35.30
CA ALA A 18 -1.24 13.97 34.94
C ALA A 18 -1.54 13.79 33.45
N SER A 19 -0.70 14.39 32.62
CA SER A 19 -0.63 14.15 31.20
C SER A 19 -0.30 12.66 31.02
N TRP A 20 -1.35 11.84 30.91
CA TRP A 20 -1.28 10.50 30.37
C TRP A 20 -0.83 10.60 28.91
N SER A 21 0.45 10.82 28.70
CA SER A 21 1.12 10.46 27.45
C SER A 21 1.38 8.96 27.53
N ALA A 22 0.30 8.15 27.54
CA ALA A 22 0.42 6.75 27.22
C ALA A 22 0.93 6.71 25.78
N THR A 23 2.21 6.39 25.61
CA THR A 23 2.78 6.10 24.30
C THR A 23 1.92 5.01 23.67
N ALA A 24 1.11 5.38 22.67
CA ALA A 24 0.19 4.47 22.00
C ALA A 24 0.97 3.21 21.61
N LYS A 25 0.59 2.05 22.15
CA LYS A 25 1.36 0.82 21.97
C LYS A 25 1.26 0.40 20.51
N THR A 26 2.40 0.27 19.84
CA THR A 26 2.43 -0.39 18.53
C THR A 26 2.46 -1.91 18.77
N ALA A 27 1.63 -2.65 18.04
CA ALA A 27 1.62 -4.10 18.00
C ALA A 27 1.95 -4.60 16.59
N ILE A 28 2.31 -5.88 16.50
CA ILE A 28 2.58 -6.56 15.23
C ILE A 28 1.43 -7.55 14.98
N VAL A 29 0.92 -7.58 13.75
CA VAL A 29 -0.10 -8.55 13.35
C VAL A 29 0.48 -9.97 13.47
N PRO A 30 -0.18 -10.90 14.18
CA PRO A 30 0.31 -12.27 14.28
C PRO A 30 0.23 -12.99 12.93
N LEU A 31 1.07 -14.00 12.72
CA LEU A 31 0.96 -14.88 11.55
C LEU A 31 -0.46 -15.49 11.49
N PRO A 32 -1.20 -15.32 10.38
CA PRO A 32 -2.53 -15.88 10.26
C PRO A 32 -2.53 -17.40 10.41
N GLN A 33 -3.49 -17.92 11.16
CA GLN A 33 -3.72 -19.35 11.28
C GLN A 33 -4.65 -19.81 10.16
N LEU A 34 -4.11 -20.60 9.24
CA LEU A 34 -4.89 -21.24 8.18
C LEU A 34 -5.38 -22.60 8.67
N GLY A 35 -6.66 -22.90 8.47
CA GLY A 35 -7.23 -24.20 8.82
C GLY A 35 -6.89 -25.29 7.81
N ASN A 36 -7.31 -26.52 8.10
CA ASN A 36 -7.25 -27.62 7.14
C ASN A 36 -8.44 -27.50 6.18
N GLY A 37 -8.25 -26.80 5.05
CA GLY A 37 -9.28 -26.65 4.02
C GLY A 37 -9.14 -25.34 3.24
N PRO A 38 -10.10 -25.06 2.35
CA PRO A 38 -10.12 -23.83 1.57
C PRO A 38 -10.18 -22.60 2.48
N VAL A 39 -9.44 -21.55 2.11
CA VAL A 39 -9.51 -20.24 2.76
C VAL A 39 -10.59 -19.42 2.09
N GLU A 40 -11.65 -19.16 2.84
CA GLU A 40 -12.79 -18.33 2.42
C GLU A 40 -12.47 -16.84 2.67
N LEU A 41 -12.56 -16.02 1.63
CA LEU A 41 -12.24 -14.59 1.67
C LEU A 41 -13.44 -13.75 1.22
N ARG A 42 -13.89 -12.82 2.06
CA ARG A 42 -15.00 -11.92 1.76
C ARG A 42 -14.52 -10.80 0.85
N LEU A 43 -15.18 -10.63 -0.29
CA LEU A 43 -14.75 -9.74 -1.36
C LEU A 43 -15.66 -8.52 -1.50
N ALA A 44 -15.06 -7.34 -1.56
CA ALA A 44 -15.70 -6.12 -2.04
C ALA A 44 -15.15 -5.69 -3.41
N HIS A 45 -16.04 -5.23 -4.27
CA HIS A 45 -15.69 -4.50 -5.48
C HIS A 45 -16.00 -3.02 -5.26
N ALA A 46 -14.98 -2.25 -4.93
CA ALA A 46 -15.08 -0.85 -4.57
C ALA A 46 -14.91 0.06 -5.80
N VAL A 47 -15.98 0.70 -6.26
CA VAL A 47 -16.00 1.43 -7.54
C VAL A 47 -15.96 2.94 -7.34
N ASN A 48 -15.01 3.59 -8.00
CA ASN A 48 -15.06 5.01 -8.33
C ASN A 48 -15.71 5.16 -9.72
N PRO A 49 -16.91 5.76 -9.83
CA PRO A 49 -17.64 5.83 -11.09
C PRO A 49 -16.98 6.74 -12.13
N ARG A 50 -15.97 7.54 -11.77
CA ARG A 50 -15.24 8.42 -12.68
C ARG A 50 -14.16 7.70 -13.49
N LEU A 51 -13.85 6.45 -13.14
CA LEU A 51 -12.73 5.66 -13.67
C LEU A 51 -13.24 4.36 -14.31
N THR A 52 -12.50 3.83 -15.27
CA THR A 52 -12.80 2.52 -15.89
C THR A 52 -12.73 1.41 -14.85
N SER A 53 -13.87 0.77 -14.55
CA SER A 53 -13.96 -0.41 -13.70
C SER A 53 -13.77 -1.70 -14.49
N LEU A 54 -13.70 -2.82 -13.79
CA LEU A 54 -13.90 -4.15 -14.37
C LEU A 54 -15.42 -4.37 -14.53
N ASP A 55 -15.82 -5.07 -15.58
CA ASP A 55 -17.15 -5.68 -15.63
C ASP A 55 -17.19 -7.01 -14.84
N PRO A 56 -18.37 -7.63 -14.63
CA PRO A 56 -18.47 -8.87 -13.87
C PRO A 56 -17.64 -10.04 -14.42
N ASP A 57 -17.52 -10.18 -15.74
CA ASP A 57 -16.77 -11.27 -16.38
C ASP A 57 -15.26 -11.06 -16.22
N GLU A 58 -14.82 -9.81 -16.33
CA GLU A 58 -13.44 -9.41 -16.06
C GLU A 58 -13.08 -9.61 -14.59
N LEU A 59 -13.96 -9.24 -13.65
CA LEU A 59 -13.74 -9.49 -12.23
C LEU A 59 -13.67 -10.99 -11.95
N ALA A 60 -14.57 -11.79 -12.52
CA ALA A 60 -14.54 -13.25 -12.40
C ALA A 60 -13.23 -13.86 -12.94
N THR A 61 -12.75 -13.35 -14.08
CA THR A 61 -11.47 -13.76 -14.67
C THR A 61 -10.29 -13.41 -13.76
N LEU A 62 -10.26 -12.18 -13.21
CA LEU A 62 -9.24 -11.76 -12.25
C LEU A 62 -9.21 -12.71 -11.05
N LEU A 63 -10.37 -12.99 -10.44
CA LEU A 63 -10.45 -13.85 -9.26
C LEU A 63 -10.09 -15.31 -9.57
N ALA A 64 -10.43 -15.81 -10.77
CA ALA A 64 -10.02 -17.13 -11.22
C ALA A 64 -8.48 -17.23 -11.35
N GLU A 65 -7.86 -16.23 -11.96
CA GLU A 65 -6.40 -16.17 -12.08
C GLU A 65 -5.73 -16.10 -10.69
N THR A 66 -6.25 -15.27 -9.78
CA THR A 66 -5.76 -15.19 -8.40
C THR A 66 -5.79 -16.56 -7.70
N ARG A 67 -6.92 -17.29 -7.80
CA ARG A 67 -7.05 -18.63 -7.19
C ARG A 67 -6.01 -19.59 -7.75
N GLN A 68 -5.81 -19.58 -9.06
CA GLN A 68 -4.86 -20.46 -9.71
C GLN A 68 -3.43 -20.16 -9.24
N VAL A 69 -3.01 -18.89 -9.26
CA VAL A 69 -1.66 -18.48 -8.87
C VAL A 69 -1.39 -18.75 -7.39
N VAL A 70 -2.36 -18.50 -6.50
CA VAL A 70 -2.23 -18.79 -5.08
C VAL A 70 -2.11 -20.29 -4.81
N ARG A 71 -2.88 -21.11 -5.54
CA ARG A 71 -2.75 -22.57 -5.46
C ARG A 71 -1.36 -23.02 -5.91
N ASP A 72 -0.91 -22.50 -7.03
CA ASP A 72 0.34 -22.86 -7.70
C ASP A 72 1.58 -22.46 -6.88
N HIS A 73 1.63 -21.22 -6.39
CA HIS A 73 2.79 -20.69 -5.70
C HIS A 73 2.77 -20.89 -4.18
N PHE A 74 1.59 -21.00 -3.57
CA PHE A 74 1.47 -21.09 -2.10
C PHE A 74 0.80 -22.36 -1.61
N ASN A 75 0.31 -23.23 -2.52
CA ASN A 75 -0.43 -24.44 -2.16
C ASN A 75 -1.64 -24.17 -1.26
N ILE A 76 -2.33 -23.06 -1.50
CA ILE A 76 -3.55 -22.65 -0.77
C ILE A 76 -4.75 -22.71 -1.74
N GLU A 77 -5.80 -23.42 -1.35
CA GLU A 77 -7.09 -23.35 -2.05
C GLU A 77 -7.85 -22.11 -1.56
N LEU A 78 -8.17 -21.19 -2.47
CA LEU A 78 -8.95 -20.00 -2.17
C LEU A 78 -10.39 -20.10 -2.67
N ARG A 79 -11.30 -19.53 -1.89
CA ARG A 79 -12.68 -19.28 -2.29
C ARG A 79 -13.03 -17.84 -1.93
N PHE A 80 -13.53 -17.11 -2.91
CA PHE A 80 -14.05 -15.76 -2.70
C PHE A 80 -15.55 -15.86 -2.48
N SER A 81 -16.08 -15.03 -1.57
CA SER A 81 -17.53 -14.79 -1.53
C SER A 81 -17.99 -14.15 -2.84
N GLU A 82 -19.30 -14.15 -3.07
CA GLU A 82 -19.89 -13.26 -4.08
C GLU A 82 -19.40 -11.82 -3.85
N PRO A 83 -18.97 -11.10 -4.90
CA PRO A 83 -18.50 -9.73 -4.77
C PRO A 83 -19.63 -8.82 -4.29
N VAL A 84 -19.35 -7.99 -3.28
CA VAL A 84 -20.25 -6.90 -2.87
C VAL A 84 -19.79 -5.61 -3.54
N ASP A 85 -20.61 -5.08 -4.45
CA ASP A 85 -20.38 -3.76 -5.03
C ASP A 85 -20.60 -2.65 -3.99
N ILE A 86 -19.63 -1.75 -3.86
CA ILE A 86 -19.68 -0.60 -2.95
C ILE A 86 -18.99 0.60 -3.60
N SER A 87 -19.41 1.83 -3.31
CA SER A 87 -18.66 3.00 -3.78
C SER A 87 -17.38 3.18 -2.94
N VAL A 88 -16.30 3.63 -3.59
CA VAL A 88 -15.06 4.00 -2.88
C VAL A 88 -15.35 5.03 -1.78
N GLU A 89 -16.18 6.03 -2.07
CA GLU A 89 -16.58 7.04 -1.09
C GLU A 89 -17.21 6.43 0.17
N ARG A 90 -18.19 5.53 0.00
CA ARG A 90 -18.86 4.87 1.13
C ARG A 90 -17.91 3.99 1.93
N LEU A 91 -17.01 3.29 1.25
CA LEU A 91 -16.02 2.44 1.90
C LEU A 91 -15.06 3.27 2.76
N LEU A 92 -14.49 4.34 2.21
CA LEU A 92 -13.54 5.19 2.92
C LEU A 92 -14.19 6.04 4.02
N ALA A 93 -15.47 6.40 3.88
CA ALA A 93 -16.23 7.09 4.92
C ALA A 93 -16.41 6.28 6.22
N ALA A 94 -16.16 4.96 6.19
CA ALA A 94 -16.23 4.10 7.36
C ALA A 94 -14.98 4.22 8.27
N ILE A 95 -13.92 4.89 7.82
CA ILE A 95 -12.70 5.08 8.61
C ILE A 95 -12.99 6.04 9.78
N PRO A 96 -12.63 5.69 11.03
CA PRO A 96 -12.82 6.59 12.16
C PRO A 96 -12.07 7.93 11.96
N ALA A 97 -12.76 9.04 12.18
CA ALA A 97 -12.24 10.38 11.88
C ALA A 97 -10.99 10.73 12.71
N GLU A 98 -10.94 10.27 13.95
CA GLU A 98 -9.81 10.42 14.87
C GLU A 98 -8.56 9.68 14.38
N VAL A 99 -8.74 8.49 13.79
CA VAL A 99 -7.65 7.68 13.22
C VAL A 99 -7.10 8.33 11.95
N LEU A 100 -8.00 8.78 11.06
CA LEU A 100 -7.62 9.54 9.87
C LEU A 100 -6.87 10.82 10.25
N LYS A 101 -7.37 11.58 11.23
CA LYS A 101 -6.73 12.80 11.73
C LYS A 101 -5.36 12.52 12.36
N ALA A 102 -5.18 11.40 13.06
CA ALA A 102 -3.91 11.03 13.67
C ALA A 102 -2.81 10.74 12.64
N ARG A 103 -3.18 10.33 11.42
CA ARG A 103 -2.24 9.94 10.34
C ARG A 103 -2.14 10.95 9.21
N SER A 104 -3.05 11.92 9.10
CA SER A 104 -3.05 12.90 8.00
C SER A 104 -1.75 13.71 7.91
N GLY A 105 -1.10 14.00 9.04
CA GLY A 105 0.20 14.69 9.08
C GLY A 105 1.39 13.85 8.60
N LEU A 106 1.16 12.58 8.22
CA LEU A 106 2.13 11.72 7.55
C LEU A 106 2.04 11.80 6.03
N ILE A 107 1.01 12.44 5.47
CA ILE A 107 0.83 12.57 4.03
C ILE A 107 1.65 13.75 3.50
N TYR A 108 2.45 13.52 2.47
CA TYR A 108 3.14 14.58 1.75
C TYR A 108 2.12 15.34 0.89
N ASP A 109 1.93 16.64 1.14
CA ASP A 109 0.98 17.45 0.37
C ASP A 109 1.52 17.83 -1.02
N PHE A 110 1.37 16.92 -1.99
CA PHE A 110 1.69 17.17 -3.40
C PHE A 110 0.55 17.89 -4.16
N LYS A 111 -0.69 17.81 -3.66
CA LYS A 111 -1.87 18.45 -4.29
C LYS A 111 -1.82 19.97 -4.10
N GLY A 112 -1.54 20.43 -2.88
CA GLY A 112 -1.32 21.83 -2.54
C GLY A 112 0.12 22.32 -2.79
N LYS A 113 1.04 21.42 -3.15
CA LYS A 113 2.49 21.69 -3.34
C LYS A 113 3.17 22.25 -2.08
N THR A 114 2.67 21.91 -0.89
CA THR A 114 3.25 22.35 0.39
C THR A 114 4.05 21.25 1.10
N GLY A 115 4.17 20.06 0.51
CA GLY A 115 4.91 18.95 1.08
C GLY A 115 6.42 19.25 1.30
N ASP A 116 6.93 18.80 2.44
CA ASP A 116 8.32 18.95 2.87
C ASP A 116 9.20 17.85 2.25
N ARG A 117 9.92 18.21 1.19
CA ARG A 117 10.82 17.30 0.49
C ARG A 117 11.93 16.76 1.39
N SER A 118 12.48 17.58 2.29
CA SER A 118 13.57 17.18 3.19
C SER A 118 13.11 16.12 4.18
N ARG A 119 11.92 16.29 4.75
CA ARG A 119 11.27 15.27 5.59
C ARG A 119 10.99 13.99 4.81
N LEU A 120 10.58 14.09 3.54
CA LEU A 120 10.34 12.92 2.69
C LEU A 120 11.63 12.12 2.41
N VAL A 121 12.74 12.80 2.12
CA VAL A 121 14.08 12.18 1.98
C VAL A 121 14.49 11.49 3.27
N TRP A 122 14.35 12.17 4.41
CA TRP A 122 14.70 11.59 5.71
C TRP A 122 13.85 10.35 6.03
N SER A 123 12.57 10.36 5.67
CA SER A 123 11.66 9.24 5.87
C SER A 123 12.04 8.03 5.01
N HIS A 124 12.39 8.25 3.72
CA HIS A 124 12.93 7.21 2.85
C HIS A 124 14.25 6.65 3.40
N LEU A 125 15.18 7.50 3.83
CA LEU A 125 16.44 7.08 4.44
C LEU A 125 16.19 6.14 5.62
N ARG A 126 15.34 6.56 6.57
CA ARG A 126 14.98 5.76 7.74
C ARG A 126 14.40 4.40 7.34
N GLN A 127 13.46 4.38 6.38
CA GLN A 127 12.86 3.14 5.91
C GLN A 127 13.90 2.22 5.30
N LEU A 128 14.69 2.70 4.34
CA LEU A 128 15.72 1.91 3.66
C LEU A 128 16.71 1.32 4.66
N THR A 129 17.21 2.10 5.63
CA THR A 129 18.13 1.59 6.66
C THR A 129 17.53 0.51 7.55
N ARG A 130 16.20 0.48 7.69
CA ARG A 130 15.49 -0.49 8.53
C ARG A 130 15.15 -1.78 7.79
N VAL A 131 14.71 -1.67 6.53
CA VAL A 131 14.05 -2.79 5.82
C VAL A 131 14.88 -3.39 4.70
N ILE A 132 15.91 -2.68 4.23
CA ILE A 132 16.76 -3.14 3.13
C ILE A 132 18.07 -3.68 3.72
N PRO A 133 18.30 -5.00 3.76
CA PRO A 133 19.53 -5.57 4.28
C PRO A 133 20.70 -5.45 3.30
N ASP A 134 20.42 -5.43 1.99
CA ASP A 134 21.42 -5.31 0.92
C ASP A 134 21.13 -4.07 0.07
N LEU A 135 21.89 -3.00 0.33
CA LEU A 135 21.78 -1.76 -0.42
C LEU A 135 22.22 -1.90 -1.88
N ALA A 136 23.21 -2.75 -2.17
CA ALA A 136 23.74 -2.89 -3.52
C ALA A 136 22.70 -3.55 -4.43
N GLU A 137 22.03 -4.59 -3.94
CA GLU A 137 20.93 -5.27 -4.64
C GLU A 137 19.76 -4.30 -4.88
N ALA A 138 19.36 -3.54 -3.86
CA ALA A 138 18.27 -2.56 -4.00
C ALA A 138 18.59 -1.43 -4.99
N ILE A 139 19.83 -0.91 -4.97
CA ILE A 139 20.29 0.06 -5.97
C ILE A 139 20.29 -0.57 -7.36
N ALA A 140 20.81 -1.79 -7.52
CA ALA A 140 20.85 -2.47 -8.81
C ALA A 140 19.44 -2.67 -9.40
N TYR A 141 18.48 -3.07 -8.58
CA TYR A 141 17.07 -3.18 -8.93
C TYR A 141 16.47 -1.85 -9.40
N ALA A 142 16.73 -0.76 -8.66
CA ALA A 142 16.11 0.54 -8.95
C ALA A 142 16.80 1.33 -10.07
N ARG A 143 18.12 1.14 -10.25
CA ARG A 143 18.98 1.96 -11.13
C ARG A 143 18.44 2.17 -12.55
N PRO A 144 17.90 1.16 -13.26
CA PRO A 144 17.38 1.36 -14.61
C PRO A 144 16.18 2.31 -14.69
N HIS A 145 15.56 2.61 -13.54
CA HIS A 145 14.30 3.31 -13.45
C HIS A 145 14.39 4.66 -12.76
N LEU A 146 15.55 5.05 -12.24
CA LEU A 146 15.73 6.34 -11.56
C LEU A 146 15.81 7.48 -12.58
N VAL A 147 15.19 8.62 -12.24
CA VAL A 147 15.30 9.88 -13.01
C VAL A 147 16.60 10.61 -12.68
N THR A 148 17.09 10.43 -11.46
CA THR A 148 18.37 10.97 -10.98
C THR A 148 19.28 9.80 -10.60
N ALA A 149 20.52 9.78 -11.11
CA ALA A 149 21.48 8.75 -10.75
C ALA A 149 21.80 8.78 -9.23
N VAL A 150 22.10 7.62 -8.67
CA VAL A 150 22.62 7.51 -7.30
C VAL A 150 24.07 8.00 -7.30
N ALA A 151 24.32 9.15 -6.67
CA ALA A 151 25.65 9.79 -6.69
C ALA A 151 26.74 8.92 -6.04
N GLU A 152 26.40 8.26 -4.93
CA GLU A 152 27.28 7.39 -4.16
C GLU A 152 26.48 6.19 -3.61
N PRO A 153 27.07 5.00 -3.42
CA PRO A 153 26.36 3.81 -2.95
C PRO A 153 26.06 3.88 -1.43
N THR A 154 25.34 4.92 -1.00
CA THR A 154 24.92 5.16 0.38
C THR A 154 23.39 5.21 0.45
N TYR A 155 22.83 4.86 1.62
CA TYR A 155 21.38 4.94 1.82
C TYR A 155 20.82 6.35 1.60
N LYS A 156 21.59 7.38 1.96
CA LYS A 156 21.17 8.78 1.80
C LYS A 156 21.08 9.16 0.33
N ALA A 157 22.13 8.92 -0.46
CA ALA A 157 22.12 9.22 -1.88
C ALA A 157 21.05 8.40 -2.63
N PHE A 158 20.82 7.16 -2.21
CA PHE A 158 19.73 6.35 -2.76
C PHE A 158 18.35 6.90 -2.42
N ALA A 159 18.12 7.33 -1.17
CA ALA A 159 16.88 8.00 -0.76
C ALA A 159 16.61 9.28 -1.55
N GLU A 160 17.64 10.11 -1.77
CA GLU A 160 17.54 11.34 -2.56
C GLU A 160 17.17 11.06 -4.02
N ALA A 161 17.77 10.03 -4.63
CA ALA A 161 17.45 9.59 -5.99
C ALA A 161 16.02 9.04 -6.10
N LEU A 162 15.57 8.25 -5.11
CA LEU A 162 14.20 7.74 -5.05
C LEU A 162 13.19 8.86 -4.88
N VAL A 163 13.38 9.80 -3.96
CA VAL A 163 12.46 10.93 -3.76
C VAL A 163 12.41 11.84 -5.00
N SER A 164 13.55 12.07 -5.66
CA SER A 164 13.58 12.83 -6.91
C SER A 164 12.75 12.15 -8.00
N THR A 165 12.93 10.83 -8.14
CA THR A 165 12.18 10.00 -9.10
C THR A 165 10.68 9.97 -8.77
N HIS A 166 10.34 9.79 -7.49
CA HIS A 166 8.98 9.73 -6.97
C HIS A 166 8.23 11.01 -7.27
N LEU A 167 8.76 12.16 -6.83
CA LEU A 167 8.06 13.44 -7.01
C LEU A 167 7.97 13.84 -8.49
N HIS A 168 9.01 13.59 -9.29
CA HIS A 168 8.97 13.83 -10.74
C HIS A 168 7.84 13.07 -11.42
N ARG A 169 7.63 11.80 -11.05
CA ARG A 169 6.57 10.96 -11.62
C ARG A 169 5.20 11.24 -10.99
N LEU A 170 5.15 11.62 -9.72
CA LEU A 170 3.90 11.99 -9.03
C LEU A 170 3.24 13.22 -9.67
N ASP A 171 4.03 14.16 -10.18
CA ASP A 171 3.52 15.30 -10.95
C ASP A 171 2.71 14.86 -12.18
N HIS A 172 3.09 13.76 -12.86
CA HIS A 172 2.33 13.23 -13.99
C HIS A 172 0.93 12.78 -13.57
N TRP A 173 0.80 12.05 -12.46
CA TRP A 173 -0.48 11.56 -11.97
C TRP A 173 -1.42 12.69 -11.55
N ARG A 174 -0.88 13.77 -10.98
CA ARG A 174 -1.66 14.96 -10.59
C ARG A 174 -2.36 15.61 -11.77
N ASP A 175 -1.73 15.59 -12.93
CA ASP A 175 -2.21 16.28 -14.13
C ASP A 175 -3.04 15.37 -15.04
N LEU A 176 -3.11 14.07 -14.73
CA LEU A 176 -3.92 13.09 -15.46
C LEU A 176 -5.42 13.36 -15.30
N ARG A 177 -6.14 13.25 -16.41
CA ARG A 177 -7.60 13.49 -16.49
C ARG A 177 -8.35 12.22 -16.85
N THR A 178 -9.58 12.14 -16.35
CA THR A 178 -10.55 11.11 -16.74
C THR A 178 -11.06 11.38 -18.16
N GLN A 179 -11.76 10.40 -18.76
CA GLN A 179 -12.40 10.59 -20.07
C GLN A 179 -13.42 11.74 -20.07
N ALA A 180 -14.06 12.00 -18.93
CA ALA A 180 -14.99 13.12 -18.72
C ALA A 180 -14.28 14.47 -18.45
N GLY A 181 -12.95 14.53 -18.51
CA GLY A 181 -12.16 15.77 -18.35
C GLY A 181 -11.85 16.18 -16.90
N GLY A 182 -12.45 15.52 -15.91
CA GLY A 182 -12.13 15.72 -14.48
C GLY A 182 -10.72 15.20 -14.14
N ARG A 183 -10.16 15.58 -12.99
CA ARG A 183 -8.87 15.01 -12.54
C ARG A 183 -9.04 13.57 -12.08
N VAL A 184 -8.09 12.69 -12.41
CA VAL A 184 -8.04 11.34 -11.81
C VAL A 184 -7.79 11.47 -10.31
N MET A 185 -6.80 12.29 -9.94
CA MET A 185 -6.54 12.69 -8.55
C MET A 185 -7.39 13.91 -8.19
N ASP A 186 -8.49 13.69 -7.48
CA ASP A 186 -9.37 14.76 -7.02
C ASP A 186 -8.94 15.30 -5.64
N SER A 187 -9.75 16.18 -5.05
CA SER A 187 -9.49 16.75 -3.73
C SER A 187 -9.79 15.79 -2.58
N SER A 188 -10.34 14.60 -2.85
CA SER A 188 -10.57 13.60 -1.81
C SER A 188 -9.26 12.97 -1.36
N HIS A 189 -9.31 12.23 -0.26
CA HIS A 189 -8.18 11.41 0.19
C HIS A 189 -8.14 10.02 -0.43
N ALA A 190 -9.00 9.72 -1.43
CA ALA A 190 -9.08 8.38 -2.01
C ALA A 190 -7.82 7.95 -2.78
N ASN A 191 -6.93 8.90 -3.14
CA ASN A 191 -5.65 8.57 -3.76
C ASN A 191 -4.54 8.24 -2.75
N GLU A 192 -4.74 8.59 -1.47
CA GLU A 192 -3.68 8.50 -0.46
C GLU A 192 -3.58 7.07 0.04
N TRP A 193 -2.41 6.44 -0.10
CA TRP A 193 -2.19 5.07 0.35
C TRP A 193 -2.49 4.90 1.84
N ILE A 194 -2.12 5.89 2.68
CA ILE A 194 -2.44 5.88 4.11
C ILE A 194 -3.94 5.74 4.36
N VAL A 195 -4.81 6.32 3.53
CA VAL A 195 -6.26 6.19 3.75
C VAL A 195 -6.74 4.77 3.48
N TRP A 196 -6.17 4.10 2.48
CA TRP A 196 -6.44 2.69 2.27
C TRP A 196 -5.94 1.88 3.45
N ASP A 197 -4.69 2.03 3.87
CA ASP A 197 -4.09 1.38 5.06
C ASP A 197 -5.01 1.43 6.30
N LEU A 198 -5.68 2.57 6.53
CA LEU A 198 -6.55 2.79 7.69
C LEU A 198 -7.93 2.13 7.63
N LEU A 199 -8.34 1.56 6.49
CA LEU A 199 -9.62 0.82 6.39
C LEU A 199 -9.71 -0.30 7.43
N GLY A 200 -8.58 -0.87 7.79
CA GLY A 200 -8.44 -1.89 8.83
C GLY A 200 -8.99 -1.55 10.21
N TYR A 201 -9.04 -0.25 10.54
CA TYR A 201 -9.55 0.25 11.83
C TYR A 201 -11.07 0.45 11.85
N SER A 202 -11.72 0.37 10.69
CA SER A 202 -13.17 0.39 10.57
C SER A 202 -13.80 -0.96 10.95
N ALA A 203 -15.13 -1.03 10.89
CA ALA A 203 -15.89 -2.28 11.02
C ALA A 203 -16.08 -3.02 9.68
N MET A 204 -15.20 -2.80 8.70
CA MET A 204 -15.32 -3.38 7.35
C MET A 204 -15.37 -4.92 7.38
N PRO A 205 -16.38 -5.55 6.75
CA PRO A 205 -16.55 -7.01 6.77
C PRO A 205 -15.84 -7.72 5.60
N TYR A 206 -14.82 -7.11 5.00
CA TYR A 206 -14.15 -7.63 3.81
C TYR A 206 -12.71 -8.03 4.15
N ASP A 207 -12.23 -9.07 3.49
CA ASP A 207 -10.85 -9.54 3.59
C ASP A 207 -10.05 -9.10 2.34
N VAL A 208 -10.73 -8.99 1.19
CA VAL A 208 -10.16 -8.52 -0.07
C VAL A 208 -11.02 -7.40 -0.67
N ILE A 209 -10.36 -6.35 -1.17
CA ILE A 209 -11.01 -5.23 -1.86
C ILE A 209 -10.39 -5.08 -3.24
N VAL A 210 -11.18 -5.22 -4.29
CA VAL A 210 -10.77 -4.85 -5.65
C VAL A 210 -11.36 -3.49 -5.97
N THR A 211 -10.51 -2.53 -6.33
CA THR A 211 -10.92 -1.15 -6.61
C THR A 211 -10.37 -0.66 -7.94
N ASN A 212 -11.07 0.25 -8.62
CA ASN A 212 -10.55 0.97 -9.79
C ASN A 212 -9.94 2.34 -9.43
N GLN A 213 -9.91 2.69 -8.14
CA GLN A 213 -9.31 3.93 -7.66
C GLN A 213 -7.80 3.94 -7.92
N LEU A 214 -7.27 5.00 -8.53
CA LEU A 214 -5.84 5.26 -8.52
C LEU A 214 -5.40 5.52 -7.07
N VAL A 215 -4.55 4.64 -6.53
CA VAL A 215 -3.85 4.86 -5.26
C VAL A 215 -2.44 5.32 -5.61
N ALA A 216 -2.18 6.61 -5.43
CA ALA A 216 -0.92 7.24 -5.75
C ALA A 216 -0.67 8.38 -4.79
N SER A 217 0.37 8.26 -3.95
CA SER A 217 0.70 9.29 -2.96
C SER A 217 2.18 9.31 -2.62
N ALA A 218 2.57 10.23 -1.75
CA ALA A 218 3.86 10.23 -1.09
C ALA A 218 3.62 10.36 0.41
N GLU A 219 4.34 9.58 1.20
CA GLU A 219 4.12 9.48 2.64
C GLU A 219 5.45 9.71 3.36
N TYR A 220 5.41 10.42 4.49
CA TYR A 220 6.53 10.56 5.43
C TYR A 220 6.75 9.29 6.28
N ASP A 221 6.09 8.20 5.91
CA ASP A 221 6.23 6.89 6.53
C ASP A 221 6.07 5.79 5.48
N ASP A 222 6.76 4.67 5.70
CA ASP A 222 6.59 3.43 4.94
C ASP A 222 6.68 3.51 3.39
N ALA A 223 7.59 4.35 2.87
CA ALA A 223 7.78 4.47 1.43
C ALA A 223 8.47 3.23 0.82
N ALA A 224 7.74 2.47 0.00
CA ALA A 224 8.26 1.31 -0.72
C ALA A 224 9.01 1.71 -2.01
N ILE A 225 10.15 1.08 -2.27
CA ILE A 225 11.02 1.38 -3.44
C ILE A 225 10.23 1.34 -4.75
N ASN A 226 9.45 0.28 -4.98
CA ASN A 226 8.69 0.07 -6.20
C ASN A 226 7.58 1.13 -6.39
N SER A 227 6.90 1.54 -5.31
CA SER A 227 5.92 2.64 -5.35
C SER A 227 6.60 3.96 -5.71
N SER A 228 7.73 4.30 -5.09
CA SER A 228 8.52 5.50 -5.43
C SER A 228 8.94 5.51 -6.90
N LEU A 229 9.38 4.37 -7.45
CA LEU A 229 9.70 4.24 -8.86
C LEU A 229 8.47 4.46 -9.77
N ARG A 230 7.24 4.23 -9.31
CA ARG A 230 6.02 4.49 -10.10
C ARG A 230 5.46 5.89 -9.90
N GLY A 231 6.14 6.76 -9.16
CA GLY A 231 5.57 8.06 -8.77
C GLY A 231 4.50 7.94 -7.69
N GLY A 232 4.64 6.97 -6.79
CA GLY A 232 3.74 6.75 -5.66
C GLY A 232 2.61 5.78 -5.92
N VAL A 233 2.49 5.25 -7.15
CA VAL A 233 1.39 4.32 -7.48
C VAL A 233 1.59 3.00 -6.75
N THR A 234 0.57 2.63 -6.00
CA THR A 234 0.48 1.35 -5.29
C THR A 234 -0.62 0.51 -5.95
N ALA A 235 -0.23 -0.57 -6.61
CA ALA A 235 -1.16 -1.47 -7.28
C ALA A 235 -1.95 -2.34 -6.29
N GLY A 236 -1.38 -2.60 -5.12
CA GLY A 236 -2.06 -3.30 -4.03
C GLY A 236 -1.31 -3.09 -2.72
N GLY A 237 -1.99 -3.40 -1.63
CA GLY A 237 -1.39 -3.35 -0.32
C GLY A 237 -2.13 -4.26 0.65
N THR A 238 -1.42 -4.66 1.70
CA THR A 238 -1.95 -5.50 2.76
C THR A 238 -1.72 -4.80 4.09
N SER A 239 -2.78 -4.72 4.91
CA SER A 239 -2.71 -4.07 6.22
C SER A 239 -3.53 -4.84 7.26
N TYR A 240 -3.51 -4.36 8.50
CA TYR A 240 -4.27 -4.89 9.63
C TYR A 240 -5.77 -4.83 9.37
N ASN A 241 -6.54 -5.81 9.87
CA ASN A 241 -8.00 -5.75 9.93
C ASN A 241 -8.50 -6.09 11.34
N LYS A 242 -9.18 -5.13 11.98
CA LYS A 242 -9.71 -5.25 13.34
C LYS A 242 -10.71 -6.39 13.50
N THR A 243 -11.60 -6.53 12.53
CA THR A 243 -12.71 -7.50 12.57
C THR A 243 -12.43 -8.75 11.73
N GLY A 244 -11.40 -8.71 10.87
CA GLY A 244 -11.02 -9.81 9.99
C GLY A 244 -10.54 -11.06 10.74
N ARG A 245 -10.89 -12.23 10.20
CA ARG A 245 -10.48 -13.54 10.75
C ARG A 245 -8.96 -13.69 10.80
N HIS A 246 -8.28 -13.20 9.77
CA HIS A 246 -6.83 -13.30 9.61
C HIS A 246 -6.07 -12.11 10.21
N LYS A 247 -6.78 -11.14 10.79
CA LYS A 247 -6.22 -9.86 11.28
C LYS A 247 -5.49 -9.03 10.22
N THR A 248 -5.64 -9.41 8.95
CA THR A 248 -5.17 -8.72 7.77
C THR A 248 -6.33 -8.53 6.79
N TYR A 249 -6.18 -7.58 5.86
CA TYR A 249 -6.93 -7.51 4.62
C TYR A 249 -5.98 -7.03 3.52
N SER A 250 -6.36 -7.29 2.27
CA SER A 250 -5.66 -6.74 1.11
C SER A 250 -6.59 -5.92 0.24
N PHE A 251 -6.02 -4.92 -0.42
CA PHE A 251 -6.69 -4.26 -1.55
C PHE A 251 -5.83 -4.34 -2.81
N LEU A 252 -6.49 -4.32 -3.96
CA LEU A 252 -5.91 -4.20 -5.27
C LEU A 252 -6.52 -3.01 -5.99
N SER A 253 -5.71 -2.02 -6.33
CA SER A 253 -6.02 -1.03 -7.35
C SER A 253 -5.82 -1.63 -8.74
N THR A 254 -6.91 -1.77 -9.47
CA THR A 254 -6.92 -2.19 -10.88
C THR A 254 -6.53 -1.05 -11.82
N PHE A 255 -6.40 0.20 -11.34
CA PHE A 255 -6.09 1.37 -12.18
C PHE A 255 -4.84 1.17 -13.06
N PRO A 256 -3.69 0.68 -12.55
CA PRO A 256 -2.50 0.48 -13.39
C PRO A 256 -2.71 -0.55 -14.52
N PHE A 257 -3.70 -1.42 -14.37
CA PHE A 257 -4.04 -2.44 -15.34
C PHE A 257 -5.12 -1.95 -16.29
N THR A 258 -6.17 -1.29 -15.79
CA THR A 258 -7.33 -0.87 -16.58
C THR A 258 -7.06 0.41 -17.37
N GLN A 259 -6.17 1.27 -16.87
CA GLN A 259 -5.75 2.52 -17.50
C GLN A 259 -4.30 2.44 -18.02
N TYR A 260 -3.83 1.26 -18.40
CA TYR A 260 -2.46 1.02 -18.89
C TYR A 260 -2.03 1.93 -20.05
N GLN A 261 -2.98 2.41 -20.87
CA GLN A 261 -2.73 3.36 -21.95
C GLN A 261 -2.45 4.79 -21.46
N ALA A 262 -2.90 5.13 -20.25
CA ALA A 262 -2.65 6.42 -19.59
C ALA A 262 -1.32 6.43 -18.82
N ILE A 263 -0.65 5.29 -18.67
CA ILE A 263 0.67 5.19 -18.06
C ILE A 263 1.71 5.80 -19.03
N PRO A 264 2.70 6.57 -18.55
CA PRO A 264 3.73 7.15 -19.41
C PRO A 264 4.37 6.11 -20.35
N LYS A 265 4.60 6.55 -21.59
CA LYS A 265 5.16 5.70 -22.65
C LYS A 265 6.45 5.03 -22.19
N GLY A 266 6.54 3.72 -22.39
CA GLY A 266 7.70 2.91 -22.03
C GLY A 266 7.73 2.44 -20.58
N MET A 267 6.71 2.77 -19.76
CA MET A 267 6.63 2.29 -18.38
C MET A 267 5.69 1.09 -18.20
N SER A 268 4.72 0.89 -19.10
CA SER A 268 3.83 -0.28 -19.14
C SER A 268 4.09 -1.15 -20.36
N ASP A 269 3.99 -2.47 -20.17
CA ASP A 269 4.14 -3.51 -21.19
C ASP A 269 2.83 -4.28 -21.45
N ILE A 270 1.71 -3.80 -20.90
CA ILE A 270 0.38 -4.38 -21.10
C ILE A 270 -0.08 -4.11 -22.53
N ARG A 271 -0.45 -5.17 -23.25
CA ARG A 271 -0.80 -5.11 -24.68
C ARG A 271 -2.29 -4.93 -24.94
N ASN A 272 -3.13 -5.51 -24.10
CA ASN A 272 -4.58 -5.47 -24.26
C ASN A 272 -5.31 -5.70 -22.93
N ARG A 273 -6.62 -5.45 -22.95
CA ARG A 273 -7.49 -5.53 -21.79
C ARG A 273 -7.54 -6.92 -21.15
N ALA A 274 -7.67 -7.97 -21.96
CA ALA A 274 -7.70 -9.35 -21.45
C ALA A 274 -6.39 -9.73 -20.74
N GLN A 275 -5.24 -9.30 -21.25
CA GLN A 275 -3.95 -9.46 -20.57
C GLN A 275 -3.93 -8.67 -19.25
N ALA A 276 -4.41 -7.43 -19.25
CA ALA A 276 -4.44 -6.59 -18.06
C ALA A 276 -5.22 -7.23 -16.90
N VAL A 277 -6.38 -7.82 -17.19
CA VAL A 277 -7.23 -8.50 -16.20
C VAL A 277 -6.52 -9.70 -15.55
N ARG A 278 -5.85 -10.53 -16.36
CA ARG A 278 -5.08 -11.66 -15.83
C ARG A 278 -3.88 -11.19 -15.01
N LEU A 279 -3.15 -10.19 -15.49
CA LEU A 279 -2.02 -9.61 -14.76
C LEU A 279 -2.46 -9.02 -13.40
N ALA A 280 -3.63 -8.37 -13.34
CA ALA A 280 -4.21 -7.90 -12.09
C ALA A 280 -4.52 -9.05 -11.12
N GLY A 281 -5.00 -10.20 -11.62
CA GLY A 281 -5.26 -11.38 -10.80
C GLY A 281 -3.97 -12.01 -10.25
N ARG A 282 -2.94 -12.13 -11.08
CA ARG A 282 -1.59 -12.54 -10.63
C ARG A 282 -1.05 -11.59 -9.56
N TYR A 283 -1.25 -10.29 -9.75
CA TYR A 283 -0.81 -9.30 -8.77
C TYR A 283 -1.63 -9.35 -7.48
N LEU A 284 -2.93 -9.66 -7.53
CA LEU A 284 -3.70 -9.91 -6.31
C LEU A 284 -3.14 -11.11 -5.54
N ALA A 285 -2.65 -12.15 -6.23
CA ALA A 285 -1.97 -13.26 -5.55
C ALA A 285 -0.74 -12.80 -4.75
N HIS A 286 0.03 -11.82 -5.24
CA HIS A 286 1.11 -11.19 -4.47
C HIS A 286 0.59 -10.62 -3.14
N GLU A 287 -0.52 -9.88 -3.19
CA GLU A 287 -1.13 -9.34 -1.96
C GLU A 287 -1.67 -10.43 -1.03
N ILE A 288 -2.24 -11.51 -1.57
CA ILE A 288 -2.66 -12.66 -0.75
C ILE A 288 -1.47 -13.32 -0.03
N GLY A 289 -0.29 -13.35 -0.65
CA GLY A 289 0.94 -13.84 -0.02
C GLY A 289 1.34 -13.00 1.20
N HIS A 290 1.21 -11.67 1.12
CA HIS A 290 1.32 -10.80 2.31
C HIS A 290 0.21 -11.11 3.31
N MET A 291 -1.04 -11.22 2.86
CA MET A 291 -2.21 -11.30 3.73
C MET A 291 -2.26 -12.56 4.59
N LEU A 292 -2.05 -13.73 3.98
CA LEU A 292 -2.28 -15.03 4.62
C LEU A 292 -1.01 -15.64 5.21
N LEU A 293 0.15 -15.26 4.69
CA LEU A 293 1.43 -15.86 5.04
C LEU A 293 2.44 -14.84 5.56
N LEU A 294 2.18 -13.53 5.44
CA LEU A 294 3.13 -12.47 5.78
C LEU A 294 4.49 -12.71 5.10
N LEU A 295 4.49 -13.03 3.80
CA LEU A 295 5.74 -13.18 3.04
C LEU A 295 6.34 -11.81 2.73
N GLY A 296 7.66 -11.68 2.72
CA GLY A 296 8.36 -10.47 2.29
C GLY A 296 8.60 -10.41 0.77
N HIS A 297 9.43 -9.45 0.35
CA HIS A 297 9.80 -9.24 -1.04
C HIS A 297 11.19 -9.84 -1.38
N PRO A 298 11.27 -10.97 -2.10
CA PRO A 298 12.54 -11.54 -2.58
C PRO A 298 13.01 -10.83 -3.87
N PHE A 299 13.58 -9.62 -3.74
CA PHE A 299 13.99 -8.79 -4.88
C PHE A 299 14.88 -9.53 -5.90
N GLY A 300 15.82 -10.35 -5.44
CA GLY A 300 16.77 -11.10 -6.28
C GLY A 300 16.23 -12.40 -6.91
N ASN A 301 14.98 -12.79 -6.67
CA ASN A 301 14.41 -14.00 -7.28
C ASN A 301 13.30 -13.65 -8.29
N PRO A 302 13.61 -13.62 -9.60
CA PRO A 302 12.65 -13.28 -10.65
C PRO A 302 11.47 -14.25 -10.76
N ALA A 303 11.65 -15.50 -10.32
CA ALA A 303 10.63 -16.53 -10.37
C ALA A 303 9.52 -16.38 -9.31
N CYS A 304 9.71 -15.51 -8.33
CA CYS A 304 8.78 -15.34 -7.23
C CYS A 304 7.63 -14.40 -7.58
N VAL A 305 6.39 -14.86 -7.39
CA VAL A 305 5.21 -13.98 -7.39
C VAL A 305 5.31 -12.89 -6.30
N MET A 306 6.04 -13.15 -5.22
CA MET A 306 6.32 -12.16 -4.18
C MET A 306 7.39 -11.14 -4.56
N ARG A 307 8.11 -11.30 -5.69
CA ARG A 307 9.02 -10.25 -6.18
C ARG A 307 8.15 -9.06 -6.62
N PRO A 308 8.35 -7.84 -6.08
CA PRO A 308 7.68 -6.64 -6.59
C PRO A 308 7.98 -6.48 -8.08
N GLU A 309 6.98 -6.14 -8.88
CA GLU A 309 7.21 -5.85 -10.29
C GLU A 309 7.95 -4.50 -10.44
N PRO A 310 8.96 -4.42 -11.31
CA PRO A 310 9.60 -3.15 -11.61
C PRO A 310 8.67 -2.27 -12.45
N LEU A 311 8.51 -0.99 -12.08
CA LEU A 311 7.63 -0.03 -12.76
C LEU A 311 6.21 -0.59 -12.98
N PHE A 312 5.69 -0.57 -14.22
CA PHE A 312 4.42 -1.18 -14.58
C PHE A 312 4.65 -2.32 -15.60
N ALA A 313 5.79 -2.99 -15.51
CA ALA A 313 6.21 -4.08 -16.39
C ALA A 313 5.62 -5.43 -15.95
N TYR A 314 4.29 -5.48 -15.82
CA TYR A 314 3.58 -6.64 -15.30
C TYR A 314 3.67 -7.85 -16.24
N ALA A 315 3.70 -7.64 -17.56
CA ALA A 315 3.79 -8.74 -18.52
C ALA A 315 5.18 -9.40 -18.53
N ALA A 316 6.24 -8.61 -18.41
CA ALA A 316 7.60 -9.11 -18.24
C ALA A 316 7.75 -9.81 -16.89
N TRP A 317 7.18 -9.23 -15.82
CA TRP A 317 7.15 -9.86 -14.50
C TRP A 317 6.45 -11.22 -14.52
N GLU A 318 5.31 -11.35 -15.20
CA GLU A 318 4.59 -12.64 -15.37
C GLU A 318 5.46 -13.70 -16.05
N GLN A 319 6.22 -13.34 -17.08
CA GLN A 319 7.01 -14.29 -17.87
C GLN A 319 8.11 -14.99 -17.06
N ASP A 320 8.61 -14.33 -16.02
CA ASP A 320 9.67 -14.87 -15.18
C ASP A 320 9.14 -15.86 -14.13
N LEU A 321 7.83 -15.85 -13.82
CA LEU A 321 7.27 -16.59 -12.70
C LEU A 321 7.41 -18.10 -12.88
N ASP A 322 7.95 -18.77 -11.85
CA ASP A 322 8.15 -20.21 -11.84
C ASP A 322 8.05 -20.74 -10.41
N GLN A 323 6.91 -21.37 -10.09
CA GLN A 323 6.63 -21.92 -8.76
C GLN A 323 7.70 -22.91 -8.28
N SER A 324 8.35 -23.64 -9.19
CA SER A 324 9.37 -24.63 -8.83
C SER A 324 10.67 -23.97 -8.34
N LYS A 325 10.90 -22.72 -8.74
CA LYS A 325 12.07 -21.91 -8.35
C LYS A 325 11.79 -20.90 -7.24
N CYS A 326 10.54 -20.83 -6.75
CA CYS A 326 10.16 -19.97 -5.64
C CYS A 326 9.09 -20.61 -4.75
N GLN A 327 9.48 -21.67 -4.05
CA GLN A 327 8.63 -22.31 -3.05
C GLN A 327 8.62 -21.49 -1.74
N ILE A 328 7.57 -21.64 -0.94
CA ILE A 328 7.55 -21.15 0.44
C ILE A 328 8.77 -21.73 1.19
N GLY A 329 9.49 -20.87 1.92
CA GLY A 329 10.72 -21.21 2.63
C GLY A 329 11.99 -21.24 1.77
N SER A 330 11.91 -20.99 0.46
CA SER A 330 13.08 -21.01 -0.44
C SER A 330 14.12 -19.91 -0.14
N ASN A 331 13.72 -18.83 0.53
CA ASN A 331 14.60 -17.79 1.05
C ASN A 331 13.94 -17.08 2.24
N LYS A 332 14.69 -16.17 2.90
CA LYS A 332 14.22 -15.45 4.11
C LYS A 332 12.92 -14.67 3.89
N ALA A 333 12.75 -14.04 2.73
CA ALA A 333 11.53 -13.30 2.41
C ALA A 333 10.35 -14.25 2.13
N MET A 334 10.61 -15.46 1.64
CA MET A 334 9.58 -16.49 1.40
C MET A 334 9.25 -17.33 2.64
N THR A 335 9.74 -16.97 3.83
CA THR A 335 9.37 -17.61 5.09
C THR A 335 8.08 -16.97 5.63
N PRO A 336 7.06 -17.75 6.03
CA PRO A 336 5.87 -17.18 6.64
C PRO A 336 6.20 -16.34 7.88
N GLY A 337 5.66 -15.11 7.96
CA GLY A 337 5.97 -14.16 9.03
C GLY A 337 7.18 -13.24 8.75
N ALA A 338 7.77 -13.30 7.57
CA ALA A 338 8.88 -12.44 7.18
C ALA A 338 8.49 -10.95 7.04
N ALA A 339 7.29 -10.66 6.55
CA ALA A 339 6.73 -9.32 6.51
C ALA A 339 6.16 -8.93 7.89
N VAL A 340 6.36 -7.66 8.27
CA VAL A 340 5.91 -7.11 9.54
C VAL A 340 4.88 -6.03 9.29
N ILE A 341 3.63 -6.28 9.69
CA ILE A 341 2.56 -5.29 9.67
C ILE A 341 2.39 -4.73 11.09
N ASN A 342 2.68 -3.45 11.25
CA ASN A 342 2.52 -2.74 12.51
C ASN A 342 1.13 -2.12 12.59
N TYR A 343 0.49 -2.17 13.75
CA TYR A 343 -0.81 -1.54 13.99
C TYR A 343 -0.91 -0.96 15.41
N LYS A 344 -1.94 -0.15 15.64
CA LYS A 344 -2.28 0.48 16.92
C LYS A 344 -3.54 -0.18 17.49
N PRO A 345 -3.45 -1.11 18.46
CA PRO A 345 -4.62 -1.82 18.97
C PRO A 345 -5.69 -0.93 19.61
N ASP A 346 -5.29 0.26 20.05
CA ASP A 346 -6.12 1.27 20.70
C ASP A 346 -6.86 2.21 19.73
N TRP A 347 -6.67 2.02 18.42
CA TRP A 347 -7.36 2.75 17.35
C TRP A 347 -8.64 2.05 16.88
#